data_AF-A0A6N7QYS2-F1
#
_entry.id   AF-A0A6N7QYS2-F1
#
_cell.length_a   1.000
_cell.length_b   1.000
_cell.length_c   1.000
_cell.angle_alpha   90.00
_cell.angle_beta   90.00
_cell.angle_gamma   90.00
#
_symmetry.space_group_name_H-M   'P 1'
#
loop_
_entity.id
_entity.type
_entity.pdbx_description
1 polymer ?
#
loop_
_entity_poly.entity_id
_entity_poly.type
_entity_poly.pdbx_seq_one_letter_code
_entity_poly.pdbx_strand_id
1 'polypeptide(L)' 'MSVKRFIITEIIYSILIGFVLGLVFDNFLLGMLIAIGVGAITIAVFSVAVKKRNKQQENNSRESGT' A
#
# COMPACT_ATOMS: atom_id res chain seq x y z
N MET A 1 2.68 -1.04 13.71
CA MET A 1 1.33 -0.69 13.20
C MET A 1 0.76 -1.92 12.49
N SER A 2 -0.47 -2.35 12.80
CA SER A 2 -1.04 -3.56 12.18
C SER A 2 -1.28 -3.34 10.69
N VAL A 3 -1.06 -4.37 9.86
CA VAL A 3 -1.27 -4.35 8.39
C VAL A 3 -2.67 -3.86 8.03
N LYS A 4 -3.67 -4.16 8.87
CA LYS A 4 -5.05 -3.66 8.68
C LYS A 4 -5.14 -2.12 8.73
N ARG A 5 -4.39 -1.48 9.64
CA ARG A 5 -4.36 -0.02 9.76
C ARG A 5 -3.62 0.61 8.59
N PHE A 6 -2.56 -0.04 8.09
CA PHE A 6 -1.83 0.40 6.90
C PHE A 6 -2.75 0.46 5.68
N ILE A 7 -3.52 -0.61 5.42
CA ILE A 7 -4.45 -0.67 4.28
C ILE A 7 -5.51 0.45 4.36
N ILE A 8 -6.08 0.71 5.54
CA ILE A 8 -7.08 1.77 5.72
C ILE A 8 -6.47 3.14 5.45
N THR A 9 -5.27 3.41 5.98
CA THR A 9 -4.56 4.67 5.73
C THR A 9 -4.23 4.85 4.26
N GLU A 10 -3.80 3.78 3.58
CA GLU A 10 -3.50 3.78 2.15
C GLU A 10 -4.73 4.17 1.32
N ILE A 11 -5.90 3.59 1.64
CA ILE A 11 -7.17 3.89 0.95
C ILE A 11 -7.53 5.37 1.09
N ILE A 12 -7.41 5.93 2.30
CA ILE A 12 -7.70 7.36 2.54
C ILE A 12 -6.74 8.24 1.74
N TYR A 13 -5.45 7.90 1.71
CA TYR A 13 -4.46 8.63 0.92
C TYR A 13 -4.73 8.54 -0.58
N SER A 14 -5.07 7.36 -1.11
CA SER A 14 -5.43 7.21 -2.52
C SER A 14 -6.65 8.05 -2.90
N ILE A 15 -7.67 8.14 -2.04
CA ILE A 15 -8.86 8.99 -2.30
C ILE A 15 -8.48 10.47 -2.34
N LEU A 16 -7.67 10.93 -1.38
CA LEU A 16 -7.19 12.32 -1.35
C LEU A 16 -6.34 12.65 -2.58
N ILE A 17 -5.43 11.77 -2.96
CA ILE A 17 -4.59 11.93 -4.16
C ILE A 17 -5.46 11.96 -5.42
N GLY A 18 -6.43 11.05 -5.54
CA GLY A 18 -7.35 11.02 -6.67
C GLY A 18 -8.18 12.29 -6.81
N PHE A 19 -8.62 12.84 -5.68
CA PHE A 19 -9.34 14.11 -5.64
C PHE A 19 -8.45 15.29 -6.06
N VAL A 20 -7.22 15.38 -5.52
CA VAL A 20 -6.26 16.44 -5.89
C VAL A 20 -5.87 16.35 -7.36
N LEU A 21 -5.56 15.15 -7.87
CA LEU A 21 -5.25 14.95 -9.27
C LEU A 21 -6.45 15.24 -10.18
N GLY A 22 -7.66 14.91 -9.72
CA GLY A 22 -8.89 15.23 -10.45
C GLY A 22 -9.08 16.74 -10.64
N LEU A 23 -8.71 17.54 -9.64
CA LEU A 23 -8.69 19.00 -9.74
C LEU A 23 -7.55 19.50 -10.64
N VAL A 24 -6.36 18.91 -10.55
CA VAL A 24 -5.19 19.33 -11.35
C VAL A 24 -5.41 19.08 -12.85
N PHE A 25 -6.07 17.99 -13.20
CA PHE A 25 -6.32 17.61 -14.60
C PHE A 25 -7.69 18.09 -15.12
N ASP A 26 -8.45 18.87 -14.34
CA ASP A 26 -9.85 19.25 -14.62
C ASP A 26 -10.73 18.05 -15.03
N ASN A 27 -10.34 16.85 -14.60
CA ASN A 27 -10.98 15.62 -15.00
C ASN A 27 -10.92 14.62 -13.83
N PHE A 28 -12.02 14.59 -13.09
CA PHE A 28 -12.17 13.76 -11.91
C PHE A 28 -11.96 12.26 -12.21
N LEU A 29 -12.46 11.78 -13.36
CA LEU A 29 -12.34 10.38 -13.73
C LEU A 29 -10.88 10.00 -14.01
N LEU A 30 -10.14 10.88 -14.67
CA LEU A 30 -8.71 10.69 -14.94
C LEU A 30 -7.89 10.72 -13.64
N GLY A 31 -8.17 11.66 -12.75
CA GLY A 31 -7.52 11.75 -11.43
C GLY A 31 -7.75 10.49 -10.58
N MET A 32 -8.97 9.98 -10.56
CA MET A 32 -9.31 8.74 -9.85
C MET A 32 -8.63 7.50 -10.46
N LEU A 33 -8.58 7.39 -11.79
CA LEU A 33 -7.88 6.30 -12.48
C LEU A 33 -6.38 6.27 -12.12
N ILE A 34 -5.74 7.43 -12.10
CA ILE A 34 -4.32 7.55 -11.72
C ILE A 34 -4.13 7.14 -10.27
N ALA A 35 -4.98 7.60 -9.35
CA ALA A 35 -4.87 7.26 -7.94
C ALA A 35 -5.10 5.77 -7.64
N ILE A 36 -6.02 5.11 -8.36
CA ILE A 36 -6.20 3.65 -8.30
C ILE A 36 -4.95 2.94 -8.80
N GLY A 37 -4.38 3.40 -9.93
CA GLY A 37 -3.14 2.85 -10.48
C GLY A 37 -1.97 2.94 -9.50
N VAL A 38 -1.77 4.11 -8.89
CA VAL A 38 -0.71 4.32 -7.88
C VAL A 38 -0.97 3.45 -6.64
N GLY A 39 -2.21 3.41 -6.13
CA GLY A 39 -2.56 2.59 -4.96
C GLY A 39 -2.31 1.09 -5.20
N ALA A 40 -2.65 0.57 -6.37
CA ALA A 40 -2.40 -0.82 -6.74
C ALA A 40 -0.89 -1.16 -6.76
N ILE A 41 -0.06 -0.26 -7.28
CA ILE A 41 1.40 -0.43 -7.31
C ILE A 41 1.96 -0.48 -5.90
N THR A 42 1.54 0.44 -5.02
CA THR A 42 2.07 0.49 -3.65
C THR A 42 1.69 -0.77 -2.86
N ILE A 43 0.44 -1.25 -3.00
CA ILE A 43 0.00 -2.52 -2.39
C ILE A 43 0.82 -3.70 -2.93
N ALA A 44 1.08 -3.75 -4.24
CA ALA A 44 1.88 -4.83 -4.85
C ALA A 44 3.32 -4.82 -4.32
N VAL A 45 3.97 -3.66 -4.27
CA VAL A 45 5.33 -3.51 -3.71
C VAL A 45 5.35 -3.87 -2.22
N PHE A 46 4.36 -3.40 -1.46
CA PHE A 46 4.26 -3.69 -0.03
C PHE A 46 4.03 -5.18 0.22
N SER A 47 3.18 -5.84 -0.58
CA SER A 47 2.94 -7.29 -0.49
C SER A 47 4.22 -8.10 -0.72
N VAL A 48 5.02 -7.73 -1.73
CA VAL A 48 6.34 -8.35 -1.98
C VAL A 48 7.32 -8.07 -0.82
N ALA A 49 7.35 -6.85 -0.31
CA ALA A 49 8.23 -6.46 0.80
C ALA A 49 7.86 -7.14 2.13
N VAL A 50 6.56 -7.27 2.44
CA VAL A 50 6.05 -7.97 3.62
C VAL A 50 6.33 -9.47 3.53
N LYS A 51 6.17 -10.08 2.34
CA LYS A 51 6.53 -11.49 2.10
C LYS A 51 8.01 -11.74 2.42
N LYS A 52 8.89 -10.76 2.15
CA LYS A 52 10.32 -10.83 2.48
C LYS A 52 10.58 -10.73 3.99
N ARG A 53 9.82 -9.91 4.74
CA ARG A 53 9.94 -9.82 6.20
C ARG A 53 9.40 -11.05 6.94
N ASN A 54 8.33 -11.67 6.48
CA ASN A 54 7.78 -12.88 7.11
C ASN A 54 8.77 -14.06 7.06
N LYS A 55 9.51 -14.22 5.95
CA LYS A 55 10.58 -15.25 5.86
C LYS A 55 11.72 -15.03 6.86
N GLN A 56 12.00 -13.78 7.22
CA GLN A 56 13.08 -13.45 8.15
C GLN A 56 12.67 -13.70 9.61
N GLN A 57 11.40 -13.48 9.96
CA GLN A 57 10.87 -13.85 11.29
C GLN A 57 10.74 -15.36 11.48
N GLU A 58 10.41 -16.14 10.45
CA GLU A 58 10.33 -17.60 10.57
C GLU A 58 11.71 -18.23 10.85
N ASN A 59 12.79 -17.68 10.28
CA ASN A 59 14.15 -18.15 10.58
C ASN A 59 14.61 -17.76 11.98
N ASN A 60 14.39 -16.52 12.44
CA ASN A 60 14.78 -16.11 13.79
C ASN A 60 14.02 -16.86 14.89
N SER A 61 12.75 -17.25 14.64
CA SER A 61 11.98 -18.06 15.61
C SER A 61 12.45 -19.51 15.69
N ARG A 62 13.10 -20.04 14.64
CA ARG A 62 13.69 -21.39 14.65
C ARG A 62 15.07 -21.41 15.33
N GLU A 63 15.81 -20.31 15.27
CA GLU A 63 17.16 -20.19 15.87
C GLU A 63 17.14 -19.87 17.37
N SER A 64 16.05 -19.28 17.88
CA SER A 64 15.89 -18.98 19.32
C SER A 64 15.27 -20.13 20.14
N GLY A 65 15.04 -21.29 19.52
CA GLY A 65 14.34 -22.44 20.11
C GLY A 65 15.23 -23.63 20.49
N THR A 66 16.55 -23.50 20.39
CA THR A 66 17.54 -24.51 20.80
C THR A 66 18.45 -23.96 21.89
#